data_AF-A0A353PFZ8-F1
#
_entry.id   AF-A0A353PFZ8-F1
#
_cell.length_a   1.000
_cell.length_b   1.000
_cell.length_c   1.000
_cell.angle_alpha   90.00
_cell.angle_beta   90.00
_cell.angle_gamma   90.00
#
_symmetry.space_group_name_H-M   'P 1'
#
loop_
_entity.id
_entity.type
_entity.pdbx_description
1 polymer ?
#
loop_
_entity_poly.entity_id
_entity_poly.type
_entity_poly.pdbx_seq_one_letter_code
_entity_poly.pdbx_strand_id
1 'polypeptide(L)' 'KTCTEIGQTKVQVLDRIGFITRRGASIDRDLQRVAKNNAIDMGGDTISALTDVVNGRQTFGVYKCL' A
#
# COMPACT_ATOMS: atom_id res chain seq x y z
N LYS A 1 7.79 -14.22 16.04
CA LYS A 1 6.40 -13.74 15.79
C LYS A 1 5.87 -14.49 14.58
N THR A 2 4.62 -14.95 14.63
CA THR A 2 3.99 -15.69 13.53
C THR A 2 3.08 -14.73 12.78
N CYS A 3 3.23 -14.68 11.46
CA CYS A 3 2.41 -13.85 10.58
C CYS A 3 1.64 -14.75 9.62
N THR A 4 0.33 -14.56 9.55
CA THR A 4 -0.53 -15.28 8.61
C THR A 4 -1.00 -14.31 7.54
N GLU A 5 -0.83 -14.67 6.27
CA GLU A 5 -1.43 -13.90 5.17
C GLU A 5 -2.95 -14.05 5.24
N ILE A 6 -3.65 -12.92 5.26
CA ILE A 6 -5.11 -12.88 5.31
C ILE A 6 -5.71 -12.33 4.02
N GLY A 7 -4.88 -11.80 3.12
CA GLY A 7 -5.30 -11.34 1.81
C GLY A 7 -4.32 -10.36 1.18
N GLN A 8 -4.75 -9.70 0.12
CA GLN A 8 -3.96 -8.70 -0.61
C GLN A 8 -4.82 -7.48 -0.92
N THR A 9 -4.19 -6.32 -1.02
CA THR A 9 -4.83 -5.06 -1.40
C THR A 9 -4.06 -4.36 -2.51
N LYS A 10 -4.78 -3.91 -3.53
CA LYS A 10 -4.24 -3.11 -4.62
C LYS A 10 -4.62 -1.65 -4.40
N VAL A 11 -3.62 -0.78 -4.33
CA VAL A 11 -3.81 0.64 -4.04
C VAL A 11 -3.34 1.50 -5.21
N GLN A 12 -3.95 2.68 -5.33
CA GLN A 12 -3.60 3.67 -6.33
C GLN A 12 -3.63 5.06 -5.68
N VAL A 13 -2.64 5.88 -6.01
CA VAL A 13 -2.63 7.31 -5.70
C VAL A 13 -2.48 8.11 -7.00
N LEU A 14 -3.02 9.32 -7.02
CA LEU A 14 -2.80 10.24 -8.13
C LEU A 14 -1.34 10.71 -8.11
N ASP A 15 -0.61 10.42 -9.17
CA ASP A 15 0.79 10.82 -9.38
C ASP A 15 0.90 12.24 -9.97
N ARG A 16 -0.21 12.82 -10.43
CA ARG A 16 -0.28 14.16 -11.03
C ARG A 16 -1.57 14.89 -10.68
N ILE A 17 -1.45 16.15 -10.28
CA ILE A 17 -2.55 17.12 -10.25
C ILE A 17 -2.10 18.32 -11.10
N GLY A 18 -2.61 18.44 -12.33
CA GLY A 18 -2.22 19.49 -13.28
C GLY A 18 -0.72 19.43 -13.67
N PHE A 19 -0.02 20.58 -13.61
CA PHE A 19 1.41 20.69 -13.94
C PHE A 19 2.35 20.24 -12.80
N ILE A 20 1.81 19.87 -11.64
CA ILE A 20 2.61 19.49 -10.47
C ILE A 20 2.76 17.96 -10.42
N THR A 21 3.98 17.48 -10.65
CA THR A 21 4.36 16.08 -10.40
C THR A 21 4.55 15.89 -8.90
N ARG A 22 3.81 14.97 -8.26
CA ARG A 22 4.13 14.57 -6.87
C ARG A 22 5.48 13.84 -6.90
N ARG A 23 6.49 14.36 -6.19
CA ARG A 23 7.83 13.74 -6.11
C ARG A 23 7.69 12.28 -5.64
N GLY A 24 8.41 11.33 -6.25
CA GLY A 24 8.23 9.87 -6.05
C GLY A 24 8.24 9.38 -4.60
N ALA A 25 9.03 9.99 -3.70
CA ALA A 25 9.01 9.66 -2.27
C ALA A 25 7.68 9.98 -1.56
N SER A 26 6.87 10.90 -2.12
CA SER A 26 5.50 11.15 -1.67
C SER A 26 4.56 10.02 -2.09
N ILE A 27 4.76 9.45 -3.28
CA ILE A 27 3.89 8.43 -3.85
C ILE A 27 3.98 7.14 -3.03
N ASP A 28 5.18 6.68 -2.70
CA ASP A 28 5.37 5.47 -1.87
C ASP A 28 4.71 5.60 -0.49
N ARG A 29 4.92 6.73 0.20
CA ARG A 29 4.27 6.98 1.51
C ARG A 29 2.75 7.04 1.41
N ASP A 30 2.21 7.67 0.38
CA ASP A 30 0.77 7.75 0.18
C ASP A 30 0.18 6.36 -0.13
N LEU A 31 0.85 5.55 -0.96
CA LEU A 31 0.46 4.16 -1.24
C LEU A 31 0.47 3.31 0.03
N GLN A 32 1.54 3.38 0.82
CA GLN A 32 1.64 2.66 2.09
C GLN A 32 0.57 3.09 3.09
N ARG A 33 0.21 4.38 3.13
CA ARG A 33 -0.86 4.89 3.99
C ARG A 33 -2.21 4.27 3.61
N VAL A 34 -2.55 4.26 2.32
CA VAL A 34 -3.81 3.65 1.85
C VAL A 34 -3.79 2.14 2.12
N ALA A 35 -2.67 1.46 1.86
CA ALA A 35 -2.54 0.03 2.11
C ALA A 35 -2.71 -0.33 3.59
N LYS A 36 -2.18 0.48 4.52
CA LYS A 36 -2.37 0.31 5.97
C LYS A 36 -3.82 0.48 6.38
N ASN A 37 -4.53 1.47 5.82
CA ASN A 37 -5.96 1.65 6.09
C ASN A 37 -6.76 0.42 5.63
N ASN A 38 -6.53 -0.04 4.40
CA ASN A 38 -7.18 -1.25 3.89
C ASN A 38 -6.83 -2.48 4.74
N ALA A 39 -5.59 -2.59 5.22
CA ALA A 39 -5.18 -3.68 6.10
C ALA A 39 -5.98 -3.70 7.41
N ILE A 40 -6.23 -2.53 8.02
CA ILE A 40 -7.08 -2.41 9.21
C ILE A 40 -8.51 -2.88 8.92
N ASP A 41 -9.09 -2.45 7.79
CA ASP A 41 -10.44 -2.87 7.38
C ASP A 41 -10.52 -4.39 7.10
N MET A 42 -9.42 -4.99 6.67
CA MET A 42 -9.28 -6.44 6.46
C MET A 42 -8.95 -7.22 7.75
N GLY A 43 -8.74 -6.55 8.88
CA GLY A 43 -8.36 -7.17 10.16
C GLY A 43 -6.87 -7.50 10.30
N GLY A 44 -6.03 -7.07 9.36
CA GLY A 44 -4.57 -7.21 9.39
C GLY A 44 -3.90 -6.08 10.17
N ASP A 45 -2.64 -6.29 10.52
CA ASP A 45 -1.80 -5.31 11.22
C ASP A 45 -0.46 -5.07 10.52
N THR A 46 -0.16 -5.86 9.49
CA THR A 46 1.12 -5.84 8.78
C THR A 46 0.87 -5.85 7.28
N ILE A 47 1.62 -5.03 6.54
CA ILE A 47 1.63 -5.02 5.08
C ILE A 47 3.02 -5.33 4.55
N SER A 48 3.09 -5.98 3.38
CA SER A 48 4.34 -6.19 2.64
C SER A 48 4.15 -5.89 1.16
N ALA A 49 5.09 -5.19 0.54
CA ALA A 49 5.03 -4.90 -0.89
C ALA A 49 5.21 -6.19 -1.70
N LEU A 50 4.26 -6.49 -2.59
CA LEU A 50 4.34 -7.65 -3.50
C LEU A 50 4.74 -7.24 -4.92
N THR A 51 4.56 -5.98 -5.27
CA THR A 51 4.95 -5.42 -6.57
C THR A 51 5.74 -4.14 -6.38
N ASP A 52 6.52 -3.78 -7.40
CA ASP A 52 7.06 -2.43 -7.52
C ASP A 52 5.94 -1.40 -7.73
N VAL A 53 6.27 -0.14 -7.51
CA VAL A 53 5.38 0.98 -7.82
C VAL A 53 5.40 1.24 -9.32
N VAL A 54 4.25 1.10 -9.98
CA VAL A 54 4.09 1.37 -11.42
C VAL A 54 2.91 2.31 -11.63
N ASN A 55 3.15 3.49 -12.21
CA ASN A 55 2.12 4.52 -12.47
C ASN A 55 1.25 4.82 -11.26
N GLY A 56 1.89 5.06 -10.10
CA GLY A 56 1.21 5.36 -8.84
C GLY A 56 0.36 4.21 -8.30
N ARG A 57 0.64 2.97 -8.68
CA ARG A 57 -0.05 1.77 -8.21
C ARG A 57 0.90 0.77 -7.60
N GLN A 58 0.44 0.03 -6.61
CA GLN A 58 1.18 -1.04 -5.97
C GLN A 58 0.23 -2.06 -5.33
N THR A 59 0.66 -3.32 -5.27
CA THR A 59 -0.04 -4.38 -4.54
C THR A 59 0.70 -4.71 -3.25
N PHE A 60 -0.05 -4.82 -2.15
CA PHE A 60 0.46 -5.22 -0.85
C PHE A 60 -0.21 -6.50 -0.39
N GLY A 61 0.57 -7.42 0.17
CA GLY A 61 0.07 -8.50 0.99
C GLY A 61 -0.33 -7.95 2.36
N VAL A 62 -1.41 -8.47 2.92
CA VAL A 62 -1.94 -8.12 4.23
C VAL A 62 -1.82 -9.33 5.15
N TYR A 63 -1.22 -9.10 6.32
CA TYR A 63 -0.92 -10.14 7.29
C TYR A 63 -1.49 -9.76 8.66
N LYS A 64 -1.89 -10.80 9.39
CA LYS A 64 -2.13 -10.74 10.83
C LYS A 64 -0.93 -11.35 11.55
N CYS A 65 -0.21 -10.54 12.32
CA CYS A 65 0.94 -10.99 13.10
C CYS A 65 0.60 -10.98 14.60
N LEU A 66 0.92 -12.08 15.29
CA LEU A 66 0.82 -12.20 16.75
C LEU A 66 2.17 -11.84 17.41
#